data_AF-C4PEU1-F1
#
_entry.id   AF-C4PEU1-F1
#
_cell.length_a   1.000
_cell.length_b   1.000
_cell.length_c   1.000
_cell.angle_alpha   90.00
_cell.angle_beta   90.00
_cell.angle_gamma   90.00
#
_symmetry.space_group_name_H-M   'P 1'
#
loop_
_entity.id
_entity.type
_entity.pdbx_description
1 polymer ?
#
loop_
_entity_poly.entity_id
_entity_poly.type
_entity_poly.pdbx_seq_one_letter_code
_entity_poly.pdbx_strand_id
1 'polypeptide(L)'
;SLTDMIAAGDASFLGVYQTVDRIPLVCGPYRVPFLLNFPGAGEHVRGELYAVSARGLIRMDELEGITRAHYERLPIKVRPDGDSLTTVEAEAYYAHRNYAEALWKRNGEKGFSCYTEKEAKGY
;
A
#
# COMPACT_ATOMS: atom_id res chain seq x y z
N SER A 1 12.21 0.88 11.09
CA SER A 1 10.75 0.66 10.96
C SER A 1 10.06 2.00 10.73
N LEU A 2 8.78 2.03 10.37
CA LEU A 2 8.00 3.28 10.30
C LEU A 2 7.99 4.02 11.64
N THR A 3 7.88 3.29 12.75
CA THR A 3 7.94 3.84 14.12
C THR A 3 9.23 4.60 14.39
N ASP A 4 10.38 4.08 13.94
CA ASP A 4 11.67 4.76 14.10
C ASP A 4 11.73 6.07 13.30
N MET A 5 11.09 6.11 12.12
CA MET A 5 11.03 7.32 11.29
C MET A 5 10.13 8.38 11.93
N ILE A 6 9.01 7.97 12.53
CA ILE A 6 8.16 8.89 13.30
C ILE A 6 8.95 9.46 14.49
N ALA A 7 9.65 8.61 15.25
CA ALA A 7 10.47 9.04 16.37
C ALA A 7 11.62 9.99 15.95
N ALA A 8 12.16 9.83 14.75
CA ALA A 8 13.18 10.70 14.18
C ALA A 8 12.63 11.99 13.52
N GLY A 9 11.31 12.17 13.48
CA GLY A 9 10.66 13.30 12.80
C GLY A 9 10.66 13.21 11.28
N ASP A 10 10.94 12.04 10.71
CA ASP A 10 10.97 11.78 9.27
C ASP A 10 9.62 11.33 8.70
N ALA A 11 8.66 10.98 9.57
CA ALA A 11 7.30 10.62 9.17
C ALA A 11 6.28 11.21 10.17
N SER A 12 5.11 11.62 9.68
CA SER A 12 4.02 12.17 10.50
C SER A 12 2.68 11.65 10.00
N PHE A 13 1.88 11.07 10.91
CA PHE A 13 0.56 10.56 10.59
C PHE A 13 -0.41 11.70 10.24
N LEU A 14 -1.10 11.58 9.11
CA LEU A 14 -2.07 12.57 8.63
C LEU A 14 -3.52 12.11 8.78
N GLY A 15 -3.77 10.80 8.82
CA GLY A 15 -5.12 10.26 9.01
C GLY A 15 -5.33 8.91 8.34
N VAL A 16 -6.57 8.41 8.47
CA VAL A 16 -7.04 7.21 7.77
C VAL A 16 -7.66 7.62 6.45
N TYR A 17 -7.23 6.95 5.39
CA TYR A 17 -7.62 7.23 4.01
C TYR A 17 -8.03 5.93 3.32
N GLN A 18 -8.64 6.07 2.14
CA GLN A 18 -8.91 4.97 1.24
C GLN A 18 -8.57 5.34 -0.20
N THR A 19 -8.24 4.35 -1.03
CA THR A 19 -7.96 4.57 -2.45
C THR A 19 -9.21 5.06 -3.19
N VAL A 20 -9.01 6.04 -4.09
CA VAL A 20 -10.10 6.54 -4.94
C VAL A 20 -10.49 5.46 -5.95
N ASP A 21 -9.51 4.86 -6.61
CA ASP A 21 -9.75 3.73 -7.50
C ASP A 21 -9.86 2.44 -6.69
N ARG A 22 -10.66 1.51 -7.19
CA ARG A 22 -10.57 0.12 -6.74
C ARG A 22 -9.25 -0.45 -7.22
N ILE A 23 -8.55 -1.13 -6.31
CA ILE A 23 -7.26 -1.72 -6.58
C ILE A 23 -7.11 -3.05 -5.80
N PRO A 24 -6.48 -4.08 -6.38
CA PRO A 24 -6.25 -5.32 -5.65
C PRO A 24 -5.22 -5.16 -4.52
N LEU A 25 -5.64 -5.51 -3.30
CA LEU A 25 -4.74 -5.83 -2.20
C LEU A 25 -4.82 -7.33 -1.93
N VAL A 26 -3.71 -8.06 -2.02
CA VAL A 26 -3.69 -9.52 -1.88
C VAL A 26 -2.71 -9.98 -0.82
N CYS A 27 -2.92 -11.21 -0.33
CA CYS A 27 -1.99 -11.86 0.57
C CYS A 27 -0.98 -12.66 -0.26
N GLY A 28 0.28 -12.24 -0.20
CA GLY A 28 1.37 -12.93 -0.88
C GLY A 28 2.05 -13.98 0.01
N PRO A 29 3.18 -14.52 -0.45
CA PRO A 29 4.00 -15.42 0.34
C PRO A 29 4.33 -14.83 1.72
N TYR A 30 4.44 -15.69 2.73
CA TYR A 30 4.74 -15.29 4.12
C TYR A 30 3.72 -14.33 4.75
N ARG A 31 2.51 -14.26 4.20
CA ARG A 31 1.42 -13.37 4.67
C ARG A 31 1.80 -11.89 4.60
N VAL A 32 2.60 -11.53 3.60
CA VAL A 32 2.89 -10.13 3.32
C VAL A 32 1.77 -9.59 2.42
N PRO A 33 1.16 -8.43 2.73
CA PRO A 33 0.19 -7.80 1.86
C PRO A 33 0.86 -7.17 0.63
N PHE A 34 0.25 -7.32 -0.53
CA PHE A 34 0.73 -6.76 -1.80
C PHE A 34 -0.37 -5.95 -2.47
N LEU A 35 -0.11 -4.67 -2.72
CA LEU A 35 -0.97 -3.82 -3.54
C LEU A 35 -0.58 -4.01 -5.02
N LEU A 36 -1.52 -4.34 -5.90
CA LEU A 36 -1.23 -4.63 -7.32
C LEU A 36 -1.70 -3.48 -8.20
N ASN A 37 -0.89 -3.04 -9.16
CA ASN A 37 -1.22 -1.89 -10.01
C ASN A 37 -2.23 -2.24 -11.13
N PHE A 38 -3.42 -2.69 -10.75
CA PHE A 38 -4.52 -3.05 -11.63
C PHE A 38 -5.75 -2.19 -11.31
N PRO A 39 -5.75 -0.90 -11.69
CA PRO A 39 -6.84 0.01 -11.37
C PRO A 39 -8.16 -0.48 -11.95
N GLY A 40 -9.23 -0.36 -11.16
CA GLY A 40 -10.58 -0.81 -11.49
C GLY A 40 -10.92 -2.23 -11.02
N ALA A 41 -9.91 -3.04 -10.67
CA ALA A 41 -10.07 -4.36 -10.06
C ALA A 41 -9.99 -4.30 -8.52
N GLY A 42 -10.39 -5.36 -7.83
CA GLY A 42 -10.32 -5.40 -6.35
C GLY A 42 -11.29 -4.44 -5.68
N GLU A 43 -10.83 -3.80 -4.59
CA GLU A 43 -11.65 -3.00 -3.67
C GLU A 43 -11.07 -1.60 -3.45
N HIS A 44 -11.83 -0.70 -2.82
CA HIS A 44 -11.24 0.51 -2.25
C HIS A 44 -10.42 0.13 -1.02
N VAL A 45 -9.11 0.31 -1.10
CA VAL A 45 -8.20 -0.13 -0.05
C VAL A 45 -8.07 0.94 1.01
N ARG A 46 -8.42 0.61 2.25
CA ARG A 46 -8.27 1.47 3.42
C ARG A 46 -6.86 1.34 4.00
N GLY A 47 -6.26 2.47 4.34
CA GLY A 47 -4.93 2.56 4.91
C GLY A 47 -4.69 3.87 5.63
N GLU A 48 -3.43 4.17 5.89
CA GLU A 48 -2.99 5.35 6.62
C GLU A 48 -2.16 6.25 5.70
N LEU A 49 -2.35 7.56 5.79
CA LEU A 49 -1.56 8.54 5.06
C LEU A 49 -0.53 9.18 6.00
N TYR A 50 0.71 9.31 5.51
CA TYR A 50 1.81 9.92 6.24
C TYR A 50 2.48 11.01 5.40
N ALA A 51 2.80 12.14 6.02
CA ALA A 51 3.79 13.07 5.49
C ALA A 51 5.18 12.52 5.80
N VAL A 52 6.06 12.43 4.79
CA VAL A 52 7.39 11.83 4.93
C VAL A 52 8.45 12.81 4.43
N SER A 53 9.55 12.95 5.16
CA SER A 53 10.70 13.75 4.73
C SER A 53 11.41 13.09 3.54
N ALA A 54 12.19 13.84 2.77
CA ALA A 54 12.99 13.26 1.68
C ALA A 54 13.93 12.14 2.17
N ARG A 55 14.49 12.28 3.39
CA ARG A 55 15.33 11.25 4.02
C ARG A 55 14.50 10.01 4.40
N GLY A 56 13.32 10.21 4.98
CA GLY A 56 12.40 9.13 5.31
C GLY A 56 11.98 8.32 4.08
N LEU A 57 11.74 9.01 2.97
CA LEU A 57 11.34 8.39 1.71
C LEU A 57 12.43 7.47 1.13
N ILE A 58 13.69 7.89 1.16
CA ILE A 58 14.83 7.04 0.75
C ILE A 58 14.87 5.77 1.61
N ARG A 59 14.67 5.90 2.92
CA ARG A 59 14.67 4.75 3.84
C ARG A 59 13.49 3.81 3.58
N MET A 60 12.31 4.34 3.23
CA MET A 60 11.17 3.53 2.82
C MET A 60 11.46 2.76 1.53
N ASP A 61 12.09 3.40 0.53
CA ASP A 61 12.48 2.73 -0.72
C ASP A 61 13.45 1.56 -0.49
N GLU A 62 14.36 1.68 0.47
CA GLU A 62 15.26 0.61 0.89
C GLU A 62 14.52 -0.53 1.59
N LEU A 63 13.62 -0.21 2.52
CA LEU A 63 12.83 -1.19 3.28
C LEU A 63 11.91 -2.01 2.37
N GLU A 64 11.26 -1.34 1.41
CA GLU A 64 10.37 -1.95 0.43
C GLU A 64 11.14 -2.59 -0.73
N GLY A 65 12.48 -2.49 -0.75
CA GLY A 65 13.33 -3.21 -1.69
C GLY A 65 13.07 -2.86 -3.15
N ILE A 66 12.87 -1.58 -3.48
CA ILE A 66 12.68 -1.14 -4.88
C ILE A 66 13.83 -1.60 -5.78
N THR A 67 15.07 -1.48 -5.29
CA THR A 67 16.28 -1.91 -6.03
C THR A 67 16.37 -3.42 -6.23
N ARG A 68 15.58 -4.20 -5.49
CA ARG A 68 15.50 -5.67 -5.57
C ARG A 68 14.28 -6.16 -6.34
N ALA A 69 13.55 -5.25 -6.98
CA ALA A 69 12.29 -5.56 -7.68
C ALA A 69 11.26 -6.26 -6.76
N HIS A 70 11.26 -5.92 -5.47
CA HIS A 70 10.19 -6.35 -4.56
C HIS A 70 8.96 -5.48 -4.80
N TYR A 71 9.06 -4.18 -4.58
CA TYR A 71 7.99 -3.24 -4.87
C TYR A 71 8.44 -2.17 -5.86
N GLU A 72 7.49 -1.43 -6.40
CA GLU A 72 7.71 -0.19 -7.14
C GLU A 72 6.89 0.93 -6.49
N ARG A 73 7.51 2.09 -6.28
CA ARG A 73 6.81 3.28 -5.76
C ARG A 73 6.16 4.01 -6.92
N LEU A 74 4.84 4.14 -6.86
CA LEU A 74 4.04 4.80 -7.90
C LEU A 74 3.02 5.76 -7.26
N PRO A 75 2.56 6.78 -8.01
CA PRO A 75 1.51 7.68 -7.54
C PRO A 75 0.19 6.94 -7.30
N ILE A 76 -0.54 7.39 -6.28
CA ILE A 76 -1.89 6.91 -5.96
C ILE A 76 -2.79 8.08 -5.57
N LYS A 77 -4.08 7.99 -5.93
CA LYS A 77 -5.10 8.93 -5.47
C LYS A 77 -5.85 8.34 -4.29
N VAL A 78 -5.90 9.09 -3.20
CA VAL A 78 -6.60 8.68 -1.98
C VAL A 78 -7.55 9.78 -1.50
N ARG A 79 -8.53 9.39 -0.69
CA ARG A 79 -9.50 10.28 -0.07
C ARG A 79 -9.62 9.97 1.43
N PRO A 80 -9.90 10.96 2.28
CA PRO A 80 -10.11 10.70 3.70
C PRO A 80 -11.23 9.68 3.91
N ASP A 81 -11.07 8.81 4.91
CA ASP A 81 -12.10 7.80 5.20
C ASP A 81 -13.41 8.48 5.64
N GLY A 82 -14.49 8.25 4.90
CA GLY A 82 -15.79 8.89 5.12
C GLY A 82 -16.03 10.20 4.37
N ASP A 83 -15.03 10.76 3.67
CA ASP A 83 -15.20 11.92 2.78
C ASP A 83 -14.93 11.52 1.32
N SER A 84 -15.95 11.66 0.47
CA SER A 84 -15.86 11.35 -0.96
C SER A 84 -15.57 12.55 -1.85
N LEU A 85 -15.56 13.77 -1.30
CA LEU A 85 -15.41 15.00 -2.06
C LEU A 85 -13.95 15.43 -2.18
N THR A 86 -13.13 15.09 -1.18
CA THR A 86 -11.71 15.45 -1.15
C THR A 86 -10.85 14.32 -1.70
N THR A 87 -9.99 14.63 -2.67
CA THR A 87 -8.97 13.70 -3.19
C THR A 87 -7.60 14.34 -3.07
N VAL A 88 -6.61 13.55 -2.65
CA VAL A 88 -5.20 13.95 -2.58
C VAL A 88 -4.34 12.96 -3.37
N GLU A 89 -3.25 13.46 -3.95
CA GLU A 89 -2.21 12.61 -4.54
C GLU A 89 -1.18 12.23 -3.48
N ALA A 90 -0.78 10.97 -3.51
CA ALA A 90 0.22 10.39 -2.62
C ALA A 90 1.05 9.37 -3.39
N GLU A 91 1.94 8.66 -2.69
CA GLU A 91 2.70 7.56 -3.25
C GLU A 91 2.42 6.28 -2.46
N ALA A 92 2.40 5.15 -3.16
CA ALA A 92 2.28 3.82 -2.56
C ALA A 92 3.27 2.84 -3.18
N TYR A 93 3.55 1.77 -2.46
CA TYR A 93 4.41 0.67 -2.90
C TYR A 93 3.55 -0.45 -3.45
N TYR A 94 3.73 -0.72 -4.74
CA TYR A 94 3.00 -1.74 -5.49
C TYR A 94 3.89 -2.96 -5.68
N ALA A 95 3.32 -4.16 -5.66
CA ALA A 95 4.01 -5.37 -6.04
C ALA A 95 4.66 -5.17 -7.41
N HIS A 96 5.92 -5.53 -7.54
CA HIS A 96 6.64 -5.31 -8.78
C HIS A 96 5.93 -6.01 -9.96
N ARG A 97 5.71 -5.27 -11.05
CA ARG A 97 5.01 -5.72 -12.26
C ARG A 97 5.40 -7.10 -12.79
N ASN A 98 6.64 -7.54 -12.62
CA ASN A 98 7.14 -8.83 -13.10
C ASN A 98 6.38 -10.04 -12.52
N TYR A 99 5.72 -9.91 -11.37
CA TYR A 99 4.98 -11.01 -10.75
C TYR A 99 3.59 -10.64 -10.26
N ALA A 100 3.16 -9.37 -10.40
CA ALA A 100 1.86 -8.89 -9.94
C ALA A 100 0.69 -9.69 -10.56
N GLU A 101 0.75 -10.01 -11.86
CA GLU A 101 -0.32 -10.76 -12.54
C GLU A 101 -0.43 -12.20 -12.03
N ALA A 102 0.69 -12.87 -11.85
CA ALA A 102 0.73 -14.23 -11.29
C ALA A 102 0.17 -14.24 -9.86
N LEU A 103 0.49 -13.21 -9.07
CA LEU A 103 0.00 -13.07 -7.70
C LEU A 103 -1.52 -12.83 -7.66
N TRP A 104 -2.05 -12.06 -8.61
CA TRP A 104 -3.49 -11.81 -8.73
C TRP A 104 -4.27 -13.08 -9.05
N LYS A 105 -3.83 -13.82 -10.07
CA LYS A 105 -4.42 -15.10 -10.47
C LYS A 105 -4.39 -16.13 -9.35
N ARG A 106 -3.27 -16.21 -8.60
CA ARG A 106 -3.13 -17.13 -7.46
C ARG A 106 -4.12 -16.83 -6.33
N ASN A 107 -4.51 -15.57 -6.16
CA ASN A 107 -5.52 -15.16 -5.18
C ASN A 107 -6.95 -15.27 -5.72
N GLY A 108 -7.15 -15.94 -6.87
CA GLY A 108 -8.47 -16.12 -7.48
C GLY A 108 -9.11 -14.80 -7.91
N GLU A 109 -8.29 -13.79 -8.20
CA GLU A 109 -8.72 -12.44 -8.59
C GLU A 109 -9.66 -11.79 -7.55
N LYS A 110 -9.38 -12.05 -6.27
CA LYS A 110 -10.04 -11.43 -5.13
C LYS A 110 -9.03 -10.71 -4.26
N GLY A 111 -9.39 -9.50 -3.85
CA GLY A 111 -8.58 -8.65 -3.00
C GLY A 111 -9.29 -8.27 -1.71
N PHE A 112 -8.54 -7.79 -0.74
CA PHE A 112 -9.02 -7.28 0.54
C PHE A 112 -9.27 -5.77 0.45
N SER A 113 -10.27 -5.27 1.17
CA SER A 113 -10.51 -3.83 1.33
C SER A 113 -9.64 -3.20 2.41
N CYS A 114 -9.05 -4.00 3.30
CA CYS A 114 -8.06 -3.58 4.28
C CYS A 114 -7.21 -4.79 4.67
N TYR A 115 -5.97 -4.57 5.12
CA TYR A 115 -5.15 -5.64 5.68
C TYR A 115 -4.95 -5.41 7.16
N THR A 116 -5.58 -6.26 7.97
CA THR A 116 -5.52 -6.23 9.43
C THR A 116 -4.76 -7.44 9.96
N GLU A 117 -4.36 -7.38 11.22
CA GLU A 117 -3.75 -8.54 11.89
C GLU A 117 -4.63 -9.80 11.88
N LYS A 118 -5.96 -9.66 11.73
CA LYS A 118 -6.86 -10.82 11.60
C LYS A 118 -6.63 -11.57 10.30
N GLU A 119 -6.46 -10.86 9.18
CA GLU A 119 -6.10 -11.46 7.89
C GLU A 119 -4.68 -12.04 7.91
N ALA A 120 -3.75 -11.47 8.69
CA ALA A 120 -2.42 -12.02 8.90
C ALA A 120 -2.42 -13.32 9.74
N LYS A 121 -3.44 -13.57 10.57
CA LYS A 121 -3.52 -14.73 11.47
C LYS A 121 -4.43 -15.87 10.96
N GLY A 122 -5.36 -15.59 10.05
CA GLY A 122 -6.56 -16.41 9.79
C GLY A 122 -6.50 -17.60 8.81
N TYR A 123 -5.34 -18.16 8.48
CA TYR A 123 -5.26 -19.40 7.65
C TYR A 123 -4.24 -20.39 8.20
#